data_AF-A0A3N1I083-F1
#
_entry.id   AF-A0A3N1I083-F1
#
_cell.length_a   1.000
_cell.length_b   1.000
_cell.length_c   1.000
_cell.angle_alpha   90.00
_cell.angle_beta   90.00
_cell.angle_gamma   90.00
#
_symmetry.space_group_name_H-M   'P 1'
#
loop_
_entity.id
_entity.type
_entity.pdbx_description
1 polymer ?
#
loop_
_entity_poly.entity_id
_entity_poly.type
_entity_poly.pdbx_seq_one_letter_code
_entity_poly.pdbx_strand_id
1 'polypeptide(L)' 'MSPGAKRGALPVISGPPKFAVRSRTLPGGEVWFTCGQAWEYDSEDGPAYAISMTMTPVNWDGNLLLIPIQEDLQTS' A
#
# COMPACT_ATOMS: atom_id res chain seq x y z
N MET A 1 27.00 4.33 2.01
CA MET A 1 26.36 5.61 2.38
C MET A 1 25.34 5.93 1.30
N SER A 2 24.07 5.62 1.55
CA SER A 2 23.00 5.88 0.59
C SER A 2 22.55 7.33 0.71
N PRO A 3 22.28 8.04 -0.40
CA PRO A 3 21.92 9.46 -0.37
C PRO A 3 20.59 9.61 0.35
N GLY A 4 20.55 10.52 1.32
CA GLY A 4 19.37 10.81 2.13
C GLY A 4 18.14 11.09 1.28
N ALA A 5 17.02 10.47 1.65
CA ALA A 5 15.71 10.83 1.13
C ALA A 5 15.46 12.31 1.45
N LYS A 6 15.43 13.16 0.42
CA LYS A 6 15.03 14.56 0.59
C LYS A 6 13.62 14.57 1.17
N ARG A 7 13.43 15.18 2.34
CA ARG A 7 12.11 15.48 2.92
C ARG A 7 11.22 16.08 1.82
N GLY A 8 10.17 15.36 1.44
CA GLY A 8 9.18 15.78 0.45
C GLY A 8 9.23 15.06 -0.91
N ALA A 9 10.26 14.26 -1.21
CA ALA A 9 10.20 13.34 -2.34
C ALA A 9 9.69 11.99 -1.81
N LEU A 10 8.41 11.66 -2.06
CA LEU A 10 7.93 10.29 -1.91
C LEU A 10 8.92 9.39 -2.69
N PRO A 11 9.43 8.32 -2.07
CA PRO A 11 10.39 7.45 -2.74
C PRO A 11 9.80 7.07 -4.09
N VAL A 12 10.56 7.36 -5.15
CA VAL A 12 10.18 6.98 -6.51
C VAL A 12 9.79 5.52 -6.43
N ILE A 13 8.53 5.25 -6.75
CA ILE A 13 7.95 3.93 -6.80
C ILE A 13 8.82 3.09 -7.74
N SER A 14 9.82 2.39 -7.19
CA SER A 14 10.81 1.66 -7.97
C SER A 14 10.58 0.16 -7.77
N GLY A 15 10.14 -0.51 -8.82
CA GLY A 15 9.85 -1.94 -8.82
C GLY A 15 8.35 -2.28 -8.73
N PRO A 16 8.00 -3.57 -8.88
CA PRO A 16 6.62 -4.02 -8.81
C PRO A 16 6.03 -3.79 -7.41
N PRO A 17 4.71 -3.54 -7.31
CA PRO A 17 4.03 -3.44 -6.03
C PRO A 17 4.09 -4.78 -5.29
N LYS A 18 4.30 -4.72 -3.97
CA LYS A 18 4.34 -5.93 -3.12
C LYS A 18 2.99 -6.24 -2.49
N PHE A 19 2.09 -5.26 -2.44
CA PHE A 19 0.81 -5.37 -1.74
C PHE A 19 -0.35 -4.87 -2.59
N ALA A 20 -1.47 -5.58 -2.51
CA ALA A 20 -2.78 -5.11 -2.96
C ALA A 20 -3.42 -4.32 -1.80
N VAL A 21 -3.91 -3.13 -2.11
CA VAL A 21 -4.65 -2.31 -1.15
C VAL A 21 -6.13 -2.68 -1.28
N ARG A 22 -6.72 -3.15 -0.18
CA ARG A 22 -8.14 -3.50 -0.14
C ARG A 22 -8.88 -2.57 0.80
N SER A 23 -10.12 -2.25 0.43
CA SER A 23 -11.02 -1.44 1.23
C SER A 23 -12.33 -2.18 1.49
N ARG A 24 -12.96 -1.82 2.61
CA ARG A 24 -14.35 -2.13 2.93
C ARG A 24 -15.02 -0.87 3.48
N THR A 25 -16.30 -0.68 3.18
CA THR A 25 -17.12 0.43 3.71
C THR A 25 -17.68 0.08 5.10
N LEU A 26 -17.89 1.08 5.97
CA LEU A 26 -18.59 0.91 7.24
C LEU A 26 -19.97 1.61 7.21
N PRO A 27 -20.87 1.30 8.16
CA PRO A 27 -20.85 0.18 9.10
C PRO A 27 -21.60 -1.02 8.50
N GLY A 28 -20.92 -1.88 7.74
CA GLY A 28 -21.60 -3.08 7.18
C GLY A 28 -21.01 -3.67 5.90
N GLY A 29 -19.89 -3.16 5.38
CA GLY A 29 -19.24 -3.76 4.22
C GLY A 29 -18.65 -5.14 4.55
N GLU A 30 -19.36 -6.21 4.21
CA GLU A 30 -18.87 -7.60 4.31
C GLU A 30 -17.87 -7.95 3.20
N VAL A 31 -17.84 -7.13 2.13
CA VAL A 31 -17.03 -7.38 0.94
C VAL A 31 -15.80 -6.49 0.92
N TRP A 32 -14.64 -7.12 0.86
CA TRP A 32 -13.37 -6.45 0.59
C TRP A 32 -13.14 -6.36 -0.91
N PHE A 33 -12.85 -5.16 -1.43
CA PHE A 33 -12.48 -4.96 -2.84
C PHE A 33 -11.09 -4.34 -2.94
N THR A 34 -10.34 -4.71 -3.98
CA THR A 34 -9.04 -4.11 -4.26
C THR A 34 -9.24 -2.72 -4.83
N CYS A 35 -8.66 -1.70 -4.21
CA CYS A 35 -8.76 -0.30 -4.61
C CYS A 35 -7.42 0.35 -4.94
N GLY A 36 -6.34 -0.43 -4.94
CA GLY A 36 -5.01 0.11 -5.19
C GLY A 36 -3.89 -0.89 -4.99
N GLN A 37 -2.68 -0.35 -4.99
CA GLN A 37 -1.42 -1.08 -4.83
C GLN A 37 -0.50 -0.32 -3.88
N ALA A 38 0.40 -1.04 -3.22
CA ALA A 38 1.37 -0.45 -2.32
C ALA A 38 2.77 -1.05 -2.43
N TRP A 39 3.75 -0.21 -2.10
CA TRP A 39 5.16 -0.52 -2.04
C TRP A 39 5.65 -0.28 -0.62
N GLU A 40 6.36 -1.26 -0.07
CA GLU A 40 7.03 -1.14 1.21
C GLU A 40 8.46 -0.64 0.99
N TYR A 41 8.90 0.27 1.84
CA TYR A 41 10.27 0.80 1.87
C TYR A 41 10.74 1.01 3.32
N ASP A 42 12.05 0.99 3.50
CA ASP A 42 12.67 1.24 4.81
C ASP A 42 12.68 2.74 5.11
N SER A 43 12.20 3.13 6.30
CA SER A 43 12.27 4.49 6.84
C SER A 43 13.05 4.52 8.16
N GLU A 44 13.42 5.72 8.63
CA GLU A 44 14.16 5.88 9.90
C GLU A 44 13.39 5.31 11.11
N ASP A 45 12.07 5.31 11.06
CA ASP A 45 11.18 4.85 12.14
C ASP A 45 10.67 3.40 11.95
N GLY A 46 11.16 2.71 10.92
CA GLY A 46 10.73 1.34 10.56
C GLY A 46 10.11 1.22 9.18
N PRO A 47 9.39 0.12 8.88
CA PRO A 47 8.79 -0.10 7.56
C PRO A 47 7.69 0.92 7.28
N ALA A 48 7.74 1.51 6.09
CA ALA A 48 6.77 2.49 5.62
C ALA A 48 6.21 2.10 4.25
N TYR A 49 5.04 2.64 3.91
CA TYR A 49 4.30 2.23 2.71
C TYR A 49 3.95 3.44 1.84
N ALA A 50 4.23 3.34 0.55
CA ALA A 50 3.69 4.21 -0.47
C ALA A 50 2.45 3.55 -1.07
N ILE A 51 1.32 4.25 -1.08
CA ILE A 51 0.03 3.71 -1.52
C ILE A 51 -0.46 4.49 -2.73
N SER A 52 -0.82 3.78 -3.80
CA SER A 52 -1.55 4.33 -4.94
C SER A 52 -2.96 3.75 -4.97
N MET A 53 -3.97 4.62 -5.00
CA MET A 53 -5.39 4.24 -5.00
C MET A 53 -6.08 4.72 -6.28
N THR A 54 -6.96 3.89 -6.83
CA THR A 54 -7.80 4.23 -8.00
C THR A 54 -9.11 4.91 -7.62
N MET A 55 -9.33 5.13 -6.31
CA MET A 55 -10.49 5.77 -5.72
C MET A 55 -10.03 7.03 -4.98
N THR A 56 -10.76 8.13 -5.13
CA THR A 56 -10.62 9.29 -4.24
C THR A 56 -11.53 9.06 -3.03
N PRO A 57 -11.01 8.77 -1.83
CA PRO A 57 -11.84 8.51 -0.66
C PRO A 57 -12.43 9.85 -0.18
N VAL A 58 -13.62 10.21 -0.68
CA VAL A 58 -14.39 11.31 -0.13
C VAL A 58 -15.28 10.74 0.99
N ASN A 59 -15.09 11.24 2.22
CA ASN A 59 -15.80 10.81 3.43
C ASN A 59 -15.67 9.32 3.78
N TRP A 60 -14.48 8.75 3.59
CA TRP A 60 -14.28 7.33 3.86
C TRP A 60 -14.07 7.07 5.36
N ASP A 61 -14.96 6.28 5.95
CA ASP A 61 -14.96 5.82 7.35
C ASP A 61 -14.53 4.35 7.48
N GLY A 62 -14.02 3.74 6.40
CA GLY A 62 -13.74 2.31 6.33
C GLY A 62 -12.35 1.89 6.81
N ASN A 63 -11.99 0.63 6.52
CA ASN A 63 -10.68 0.07 6.84
C ASN A 63 -9.87 -0.21 5.57
N LEU A 64 -8.58 0.16 5.55
CA LEU A 64 -7.63 -0.28 4.53
C LEU A 64 -6.91 -1.50 5.06
N LEU A 65 -6.70 -2.47 4.19
CA LEU A 65 -5.83 -3.59 4.44
C LEU A 65 -4.82 -3.72 3.30
N LEU A 66 -3.54 -3.88 3.66
CA LEU A 66 -2.51 -4.26 2.72
C LEU A 66 -2.39 -5.79 2.74
N ILE A 67 -2.60 -6.42 1.59
CA ILE A 67 -2.47 -7.87 1.43
C ILE A 67 -1.28 -8.15 0.51
N PRO A 68 -0.32 -9.00 0.90
CA PRO A 68 0.77 -9.41 0.01
C PRO A 68 0.23 -9.93 -1.32
N ILE A 69 0.80 -9.47 -2.43
CA ILE A 69 0.51 -10.02 -3.76
C ILE A 69 1.28 -11.34 -3.86
N GLN A 70 0.56 -12.45 -4.02
CA GLN A 70 1.15 -13.78 -4.14
C GLN A 70 1.81 -13.97 -5.51
N GLU A 71 2.98 -13.37 -5.72
CA GLU A 71 3.90 -13.77 -6.81
C GLU A 71 5.01 -14.73 -6.30
N ASP A 72 5.23 -14.81 -4.97
CA ASP A 72 6.31 -15.59 -4.36
C ASP A 72 5.89 -16.97 -3.78
N LEU A 73 4.64 -17.41 -3.90
CA LEU A 73 4.19 -18.71 -3.36
C LEU A 73 4.34 -19.90 -4.34
N GLN A 74 4.84 -19.67 -5.56
CA GLN A 74 5.02 -20.74 -6.55
C GLN A 74 6.47 -21.24 -6.71
N THR A 75 7.42 -20.78 -5.88
CA THR A 75 8.79 -21.32 -5.85
C THR A 75 9.23 -21.65 -4.42
N SER A 76 8.77 -22.78 -3.89
CA SER A 76 9.43 -23.50 -2.79
C SER A 76 9.16 -24.99 -2.94
#